data_AF-A0A7V4LGM4-F1
#
_entry.id   AF-A0A7V4LGM4-F1
#
_cell.length_a   1.000
_cell.length_b   1.000
_cell.length_c   1.000
_cell.angle_alpha   90.00
_cell.angle_beta   90.00
_cell.angle_gamma   90.00
#
_symmetry.space_group_name_H-M   'P 1'
#
loop_
_entity.id
_entity.type
_entity.pdbx_description
1 polymer ?
#
loop_
_entity_poly.entity_id
_entity_poly.type
_entity_poly.pdbx_seq_one_letter_code
_entity_poly.pdbx_strand_id
1 'polypeptide(L)'
;MNRGAPRGFTLIELMIVVIILGVLAAIAVPSFLQPFHYSKTSEVQALLRDIGAKQEAFKAEFGQYLNVSGTMDFAKRRPAAAPRSDFGWVDWTPVDGDPIDDAWKRLGFRPQSAVRFGYVVVAGLPGVTVSGVPAGLANTNDHWWAAVGYGNLNASGATGAGDTTQYYLSNSQNVMGVVNEGN
;
A
#
# COMPACT_ATOMS: atom_id res chain seq x y z
N MET A 1 49.34 -25.09 -47.36
CA MET A 1 48.29 -24.77 -46.37
C MET A 1 48.16 -23.25 -46.29
N ASN A 2 47.12 -22.67 -46.92
CA ASN A 2 46.96 -21.22 -46.98
C ASN A 2 46.31 -20.74 -45.67
N ARG A 3 47.11 -20.21 -44.74
CA ARG A 3 46.60 -19.64 -43.48
C ARG A 3 46.04 -18.26 -43.79
N GLY A 4 44.71 -18.12 -43.83
CA GLY A 4 44.07 -16.81 -43.89
C GLY A 4 44.52 -15.97 -42.70
N ALA A 5 45.11 -14.80 -42.97
CA ALA A 5 45.61 -13.92 -41.93
C ALA A 5 44.46 -13.47 -41.01
N PRO A 6 44.67 -13.43 -39.67
CA PRO A 6 43.70 -12.86 -38.76
C PRO A 6 43.54 -11.37 -39.08
N ARG A 7 42.30 -10.99 -39.41
CA ARG A 7 41.93 -9.63 -39.81
C ARG A 7 41.81 -8.81 -38.52
N GLY A 8 42.62 -7.76 -38.37
CA GLY A 8 42.55 -6.86 -37.22
C GLY A 8 41.34 -5.94 -37.29
N PHE A 9 40.71 -5.67 -36.14
CA PHE A 9 39.62 -4.70 -36.00
C PHE A 9 40.10 -3.29 -36.33
N THR A 10 39.26 -2.51 -37.01
CA THR A 10 39.57 -1.11 -37.32
C THR A 10 39.17 -0.19 -36.16
N LEU A 11 39.92 0.90 -35.93
CA LEU A 11 39.54 1.91 -34.94
C LEU A 11 38.18 2.55 -35.27
N ILE A 12 37.86 2.66 -36.56
CA ILE A 12 36.58 3.22 -37.02
C ILE A 12 35.39 2.30 -36.71
N GLU A 13 35.55 0.97 -36.81
CA GLU A 13 34.53 0.02 -36.34
C GLU A 13 34.23 0.23 -34.87
N LEU A 14 35.28 0.38 -34.04
CA LEU A 14 35.09 0.61 -32.61
C LEU A 14 34.40 1.96 -32.33
N MET A 15 34.76 3.03 -33.06
CA MET A 15 34.15 4.35 -32.89
C MET A 15 32.65 4.34 -33.18
N ILE A 16 32.23 3.70 -34.26
CA ILE A 16 30.81 3.61 -34.63
C ILE A 16 30.04 2.80 -33.58
N VAL A 17 30.62 1.70 -33.10
CA VAL A 17 30.00 0.86 -32.06
C VAL A 17 29.77 1.67 -30.78
N VAL A 18 30.78 2.42 -30.30
CA VAL A 18 30.64 3.22 -29.07
C VAL A 18 29.63 4.36 -29.24
N ILE A 19 29.57 4.98 -30.43
CA ILE A 19 28.56 6.01 -30.73
C ILE A 19 27.14 5.41 -30.68
N ILE A 20 26.92 4.27 -31.32
CA ILE A 20 25.60 3.62 -31.32
C ILE A 20 25.22 3.19 -29.89
N LEU A 21 26.16 2.60 -29.14
CA LEU A 21 25.94 2.24 -27.74
C LEU A 21 25.62 3.46 -26.86
N GLY A 22 26.26 4.61 -27.12
CA GLY A 22 25.98 5.86 -26.41
C GLY A 22 24.55 6.38 -26.65
N VAL A 23 24.09 6.35 -27.91
CA VAL A 23 22.71 6.75 -28.26
C VAL A 23 21.68 5.80 -27.66
N LEU A 24 21.92 4.48 -27.75
CA LEU A 24 21.04 3.48 -27.14
C LEU A 24 20.96 3.63 -25.62
N ALA A 25 22.09 3.86 -24.96
CA ALA A 25 22.14 4.08 -23.51
C ALA A 25 21.38 5.34 -23.09
N ALA A 26 21.50 6.44 -23.85
CA ALA A 26 20.80 7.70 -23.55
C ALA A 26 19.27 7.55 -23.57
N ILE A 27 18.73 6.70 -24.45
CA ILE A 27 17.29 6.41 -24.53
C ILE A 27 16.86 5.37 -23.49
N ALA A 28 17.70 4.37 -23.20
CA ALA A 28 17.37 3.27 -22.31
C ALA A 28 17.42 3.65 -20.81
N VAL A 29 18.41 4.45 -20.39
CA VAL A 29 18.60 4.83 -18.98
C VAL A 29 17.39 5.52 -18.35
N PRO A 30 16.72 6.53 -18.97
CA PRO A 30 15.58 7.19 -18.32
C PRO A 30 14.39 6.24 -18.09
N SER A 31 14.24 5.20 -18.91
CA SER A 31 13.14 4.23 -18.77
C SER A 31 13.31 3.25 -17.61
N PHE A 32 14.53 3.02 -17.13
CA PHE A 32 14.80 2.10 -16.02
C PHE A 32 14.62 2.73 -14.63
N LEU A 33 14.43 4.05 -14.57
CA LEU A 33 14.27 4.78 -13.32
C LEU A 33 12.80 4.95 -12.90
N GLN A 34 11.84 4.44 -13.67
CA GLN A 34 10.44 4.45 -13.24
C GLN A 34 10.28 3.51 -12.04
N PRO A 35 9.82 4.00 -10.88
CA PRO A 35 9.86 3.18 -9.68
C PRO A 35 8.79 2.09 -9.74
N PHE A 36 9.08 0.97 -9.08
CA PHE A 36 8.30 -0.27 -8.96
C PHE A 36 6.91 -0.13 -8.30
N HIS A 37 6.16 0.95 -8.56
CA HIS A 37 4.91 1.31 -7.89
C HIS A 37 3.84 0.22 -7.97
N TYR A 38 3.71 -0.46 -9.11
CA TYR A 38 2.71 -1.51 -9.31
C TYR A 38 2.86 -2.72 -8.38
N SER A 39 4.09 -3.07 -7.99
CA SER A 39 4.32 -4.18 -7.05
C SER A 39 3.95 -3.82 -5.61
N LYS A 40 3.94 -2.53 -5.27
CA LYS A 40 3.67 -2.04 -3.92
C LYS A 40 2.18 -1.94 -3.67
N THR A 41 1.40 -1.59 -4.70
CA THR A 41 -0.04 -1.50 -4.56
C THR A 41 -0.70 -2.86 -4.37
N SER A 42 -0.18 -3.94 -4.98
CA SER A 42 -0.75 -5.28 -4.83
C SER A 42 -0.76 -5.78 -3.37
N GLU A 43 0.27 -5.43 -2.58
CA GLU A 43 0.36 -5.75 -1.15
C GLU A 43 -0.81 -5.15 -0.36
N VAL A 44 -1.04 -3.84 -0.51
CA VAL A 44 -2.14 -3.17 0.21
C VAL A 44 -3.50 -3.71 -0.21
N GLN A 45 -3.67 -4.08 -1.48
CA GLN A 45 -4.94 -4.68 -1.93
C GLN A 45 -5.17 -6.06 -1.30
N ALA A 46 -4.14 -6.89 -1.26
CA ALA A 46 -4.23 -8.22 -0.67
C ALA A 46 -4.58 -8.15 0.82
N LEU A 47 -3.88 -7.28 1.56
CA LEU A 47 -4.10 -7.13 3.00
C LEU A 47 -5.45 -6.49 3.33
N LEU A 48 -5.91 -5.48 2.57
CA LEU A 48 -7.25 -4.92 2.76
C LEU A 48 -8.35 -5.95 2.49
N ARG A 49 -8.18 -6.82 1.48
CA ARG A 49 -9.12 -7.91 1.21
C ARG A 49 -9.13 -8.94 2.34
N ASP A 50 -7.97 -9.29 2.89
CA ASP A 50 -7.89 -10.19 4.05
C ASP A 50 -8.58 -9.57 5.28
N ILE A 51 -8.35 -8.28 5.56
CA ILE A 51 -9.07 -7.53 6.60
C ILE A 51 -10.59 -7.61 6.37
N GLY A 52 -11.05 -7.39 5.13
CA GLY A 52 -12.46 -7.48 4.79
C GLY A 52 -13.04 -8.88 5.04
N ALA A 53 -12.31 -9.93 4.64
CA ALA A 53 -12.73 -11.31 4.93
C ALA A 53 -12.83 -11.59 6.43
N LYS A 54 -11.91 -11.06 7.25
CA LYS A 54 -11.98 -11.15 8.72
C LYS A 54 -13.18 -10.38 9.28
N GLN A 55 -13.50 -9.22 8.73
CA GLN A 55 -14.69 -8.46 9.13
C GLN A 55 -15.98 -9.21 8.81
N GLU A 56 -16.10 -9.82 7.62
CA GLU A 56 -17.26 -10.65 7.28
C GLU A 56 -17.38 -11.88 8.19
N ALA A 57 -16.27 -12.55 8.50
CA ALA A 57 -16.26 -13.67 9.45
C ALA A 57 -16.70 -13.22 10.86
N PHE A 58 -16.19 -12.08 11.34
CA PHE A 58 -16.56 -11.54 12.64
C PHE A 58 -18.05 -11.18 12.71
N LYS A 59 -18.62 -10.58 11.66
CA LYS A 59 -20.07 -10.32 11.59
C LYS A 59 -20.87 -11.62 11.58
N ALA A 60 -20.41 -12.65 10.87
CA ALA A 60 -21.10 -13.94 10.85
C ALA A 60 -21.16 -14.59 12.25
N GLU A 61 -20.14 -14.39 13.08
CA GLU A 61 -20.06 -14.93 14.45
C GLU A 61 -20.81 -14.08 15.48
N PHE A 62 -20.64 -12.76 15.45
CA PHE A 62 -21.12 -11.84 16.50
C PHE A 62 -22.29 -10.93 16.08
N GLY A 63 -22.76 -11.04 14.83
CA GLY A 63 -23.88 -10.26 14.28
C GLY A 63 -23.56 -8.81 13.89
N GLN A 64 -22.34 -8.34 14.13
CA GLN A 64 -21.89 -6.98 13.81
C GLN A 64 -20.43 -6.97 13.41
N TYR A 65 -20.01 -5.96 12.64
CA TYR A 65 -18.59 -5.73 12.32
C TYR A 65 -17.82 -5.16 13.51
N LEU A 66 -16.51 -5.39 13.55
CA LEU A 66 -15.65 -4.92 14.63
C LEU A 66 -15.04 -3.56 14.31
N ASN A 67 -15.33 -2.56 15.13
CA ASN A 67 -14.62 -1.29 15.09
C ASN A 67 -13.26 -1.44 15.78
N VAL A 68 -12.18 -1.41 14.99
CA VAL A 68 -10.84 -1.72 15.47
C VAL A 68 -10.11 -0.47 15.95
N SER A 69 -10.12 0.58 15.15
CA SER A 69 -9.39 1.83 15.41
C SER A 69 -10.25 2.86 16.17
N GLY A 70 -11.56 2.64 16.29
CA GLY A 70 -12.50 3.54 16.94
C GLY A 70 -12.87 4.74 16.06
N THR A 71 -11.87 5.43 15.51
CA THR A 71 -11.99 6.53 14.54
C THR A 71 -11.09 6.28 13.34
N MET A 72 -11.47 6.83 12.18
CA MET A 72 -10.70 6.68 10.95
C MET A 72 -9.62 7.76 10.92
N ASP A 73 -8.58 7.56 11.73
CA ASP A 73 -7.50 8.53 11.94
C ASP A 73 -6.15 7.89 11.61
N PHE A 74 -5.37 8.58 10.79
CA PHE A 74 -4.00 8.20 10.46
C PHE A 74 -3.13 7.91 11.69
N ALA A 75 -3.28 8.64 12.79
CA ALA A 75 -2.52 8.40 14.02
C ALA A 75 -2.79 7.03 14.65
N LYS A 76 -3.94 6.42 14.34
CA LYS A 76 -4.40 5.14 14.88
C LYS A 76 -4.05 3.93 14.01
N ARG A 77 -3.28 4.14 12.95
CA ARG A 77 -2.87 3.08 12.03
C ARG A 77 -1.98 2.03 12.70
N ARG A 78 -2.03 0.81 12.16
CA ARG A 78 -1.10 -0.27 12.50
C ARG A 78 -0.43 -0.83 11.25
N PRO A 79 0.89 -1.09 11.27
CA PRO A 79 1.82 -0.72 12.33
C PRO A 79 1.96 0.81 12.45
N ALA A 80 2.20 1.32 13.67
CA ALA A 80 2.23 2.76 13.93
C ALA A 80 3.41 3.48 13.23
N ALA A 81 4.47 2.75 12.88
CA ALA A 81 5.67 3.28 12.26
C ALA A 81 5.60 3.39 10.71
N ALA A 82 4.71 2.65 10.04
CA ALA A 82 4.41 2.89 8.63
C ALA A 82 3.50 4.12 8.50
N PRO A 83 3.37 4.80 7.35
CA PRO A 83 4.23 4.71 6.18
C PRO A 83 5.55 5.47 6.39
N ARG A 84 6.62 5.00 5.73
CA ARG A 84 7.95 5.61 5.76
C ARG A 84 8.35 6.14 4.39
N SER A 85 9.17 7.19 4.35
CA SER A 85 9.71 7.78 3.10
C SER A 85 10.67 6.86 2.34
N ASP A 86 11.33 5.94 3.03
CA ASP A 86 12.21 4.92 2.46
C ASP A 86 11.45 3.71 1.89
N PHE A 87 10.12 3.64 2.07
CA PHE A 87 9.30 2.45 1.78
C PHE A 87 9.83 1.15 2.40
N GLY A 88 10.55 1.27 3.52
CA GLY A 88 11.04 0.11 4.25
C GLY A 88 9.90 -0.81 4.66
N TRP A 89 10.20 -2.10 4.72
CA TRP A 89 9.32 -3.06 5.38
C TRP A 89 9.25 -2.75 6.88
N VAL A 90 8.06 -2.77 7.44
CA VAL A 90 7.80 -2.51 8.86
C VAL A 90 7.16 -3.75 9.47
N ASP A 91 7.77 -4.28 10.52
CA ASP A 91 7.21 -5.39 11.26
C ASP A 91 5.90 -4.99 11.93
N TRP A 92 4.92 -5.89 11.92
CA TRP A 92 3.69 -5.70 12.67
C TRP A 92 3.93 -6.05 14.13
N THR A 93 4.49 -5.10 14.88
CA THR A 93 4.75 -5.26 16.30
C THR A 93 3.56 -4.76 17.11
N PRO A 94 2.81 -5.63 17.80
CA PRO A 94 1.71 -5.20 18.65
C PRO A 94 2.24 -4.45 19.88
N VAL A 95 1.51 -3.42 20.32
CA VAL A 95 1.77 -2.78 21.61
C VAL A 95 0.89 -3.44 22.66
N ASP A 96 1.49 -4.00 23.71
CA ASP A 96 0.73 -4.62 24.80
C ASP A 96 -0.03 -3.57 25.61
N GLY A 97 -1.30 -3.85 25.91
CA GLY A 97 -2.20 -2.94 26.61
C GLY A 97 -2.75 -1.79 25.76
N ASP A 98 -2.40 -1.72 24.47
CA ASP A 98 -3.01 -0.78 23.55
C ASP A 98 -4.36 -1.32 23.05
N PRO A 99 -5.46 -0.56 23.22
CA PRO A 99 -6.81 -1.05 22.89
C PRO A 99 -7.01 -1.30 21.39
N ILE A 100 -6.24 -0.64 20.52
CA ILE A 100 -6.33 -0.83 19.07
C ILE A 100 -5.68 -2.16 18.71
N ASP A 101 -4.50 -2.45 19.27
CA ASP A 101 -3.82 -3.74 19.05
C ASP A 101 -4.62 -4.92 19.62
N ASP A 102 -5.29 -4.74 20.75
CA ASP A 102 -6.19 -5.76 21.28
C ASP A 102 -7.42 -5.96 20.39
N ALA A 103 -7.96 -4.90 19.79
CA ALA A 103 -9.02 -5.02 18.80
C ALA A 103 -8.55 -5.71 17.50
N TRP A 104 -7.31 -5.48 17.05
CA TRP A 104 -6.70 -6.23 15.95
C TRP A 104 -6.54 -7.72 16.27
N LYS A 105 -6.16 -8.06 17.51
CA LYS A 105 -6.12 -9.46 17.99
C LYS A 105 -7.51 -10.09 17.94
N ARG A 106 -8.54 -9.36 18.38
CA ARG A 106 -9.95 -9.81 18.38
C ARG A 106 -10.51 -9.99 16.97
N LEU A 107 -10.11 -9.14 16.02
CA LEU A 107 -10.43 -9.34 14.59
C LEU A 107 -9.78 -10.62 14.04
N GLY A 108 -8.71 -11.11 14.68
CA GLY A 108 -7.94 -12.25 14.20
C GLY A 108 -7.12 -11.94 12.94
N PHE A 109 -6.81 -10.66 12.71
CA PHE A 109 -5.96 -10.22 11.61
C PHE A 109 -4.54 -9.99 12.11
N ARG A 110 -3.58 -10.70 11.50
CA ARG A 110 -2.14 -10.43 11.61
C ARG A 110 -1.50 -10.74 10.26
N PRO A 111 -0.74 -9.80 9.66
CA PRO A 111 -0.03 -10.11 8.43
C PRO A 111 1.05 -11.17 8.70
N GLN A 112 1.30 -12.02 7.70
CA GLN A 112 2.30 -13.10 7.79
C GLN A 112 3.75 -12.59 7.68
N SER A 113 3.94 -11.38 7.19
CA SER A 113 5.23 -10.73 7.01
C SER A 113 5.16 -9.27 7.39
N ALA A 114 6.32 -8.62 7.46
CA ALA A 114 6.41 -7.16 7.51
C ALA A 114 5.59 -6.53 6.37
N VAL A 115 5.09 -5.31 6.61
CA VAL A 115 4.20 -4.57 5.72
C VAL A 115 4.75 -3.17 5.42
N ARG A 116 4.34 -2.58 4.30
CA ARG A 116 4.77 -1.21 3.92
C ARG A 116 3.74 -0.13 4.23
N PHE A 117 2.49 -0.53 4.43
CA PHE A 117 1.37 0.37 4.62
C PHE A 117 0.90 0.32 6.09
N GLY A 118 0.36 1.44 6.57
CA GLY A 118 -0.36 1.48 7.83
C GLY A 118 -1.86 1.31 7.60
N TYR A 119 -2.54 0.53 8.42
CA TYR A 119 -3.95 0.18 8.26
C TYR A 119 -4.80 0.70 9.41
N VAL A 120 -5.97 1.24 9.07
CA VAL A 120 -7.00 1.68 10.01
C VAL A 120 -8.31 1.04 9.59
N VAL A 121 -9.06 0.53 10.56
CA VAL A 121 -10.34 -0.13 10.31
C VAL A 121 -11.37 0.37 11.29
N VAL A 122 -12.50 0.79 10.76
CA VAL A 122 -13.65 1.22 11.55
C VAL A 122 -14.91 0.52 11.08
N ALA A 123 -15.85 0.39 12.00
CA ALA A 123 -17.15 -0.18 11.72
C ALA A 123 -18.22 0.55 12.52
N GLY A 124 -19.44 0.48 12.01
CA GLY A 124 -20.61 1.08 12.64
C GLY A 124 -21.85 0.21 12.50
N LEU A 125 -22.73 0.37 13.49
CA LEU A 125 -24.10 -0.13 13.45
C LEU A 125 -24.96 0.74 12.51
N PRO A 126 -26.13 0.24 12.09
CA PRO A 126 -27.12 1.08 11.43
C PRO A 126 -27.40 2.36 12.24
N GLY A 127 -27.38 3.51 11.57
CA GLY A 127 -27.58 4.84 12.17
C GLY A 127 -26.35 5.45 12.84
N VAL A 128 -25.24 4.71 12.99
CA VAL A 128 -24.01 5.21 13.62
C VAL A 128 -23.02 5.65 12.57
N THR A 129 -22.50 6.87 12.71
CA THR A 129 -21.37 7.39 11.95
C THR A 129 -20.10 7.39 12.81
N VAL A 130 -18.95 7.16 12.16
CA VAL A 130 -17.63 7.25 12.80
C VAL A 130 -16.87 8.41 12.20
N SER A 131 -16.21 9.20 13.05
CA SER A 131 -15.42 10.35 12.60
C SER A 131 -14.25 9.95 11.71
N GLY A 132 -13.99 10.77 10.69
CA GLY A 132 -12.89 10.60 9.73
C GLY A 132 -13.20 9.67 8.56
N VAL A 133 -14.39 9.06 8.50
CA VAL A 133 -14.76 8.18 7.38
C VAL A 133 -15.18 9.03 6.17
N PRO A 134 -14.51 8.88 5.01
CA PRO A 134 -14.92 9.55 3.78
C PRO A 134 -16.37 9.26 3.38
N ALA A 135 -16.99 10.24 2.72
CA ALA A 135 -18.35 10.11 2.21
C ALA A 135 -18.48 8.90 1.27
N GLY A 136 -19.57 8.14 1.42
CA GLY A 136 -19.87 6.97 0.59
C GLY A 136 -19.27 5.65 1.08
N LEU A 137 -18.32 5.66 2.03
CA LEU A 137 -17.76 4.41 2.58
C LEU A 137 -18.56 3.84 3.75
N ALA A 138 -19.31 4.69 4.46
CA ALA A 138 -20.25 4.28 5.50
C ALA A 138 -21.66 4.17 4.92
N ASN A 139 -22.27 2.99 5.03
CA ASN A 139 -23.71 2.82 4.79
C ASN A 139 -24.44 2.78 6.13
N THR A 140 -24.99 3.91 6.56
CA THR A 140 -25.73 3.99 7.83
C THR A 140 -27.08 3.28 7.81
N ASN A 141 -27.53 2.74 6.67
CA ASN A 141 -28.79 1.98 6.60
C ASN A 141 -28.63 0.51 7.02
N ASP A 142 -27.40 0.00 7.08
CA ASP A 142 -27.08 -1.36 7.53
C ASP A 142 -25.79 -1.34 8.37
N HIS A 143 -25.34 -2.51 8.83
CA HIS A 143 -24.02 -2.70 9.39
C HIS A 143 -22.98 -2.42 8.31
N TRP A 144 -21.98 -1.62 8.66
CA TRP A 144 -20.95 -1.20 7.72
C TRP A 144 -19.56 -1.28 8.34
N TRP A 145 -18.57 -1.46 7.48
CA TRP A 145 -17.17 -1.32 7.83
C TRP A 145 -16.42 -0.62 6.71
N ALA A 146 -15.36 0.10 7.09
CA ALA A 146 -14.43 0.73 6.17
C ALA A 146 -13.00 0.52 6.70
N ALA A 147 -12.11 0.18 5.79
CA ALA A 147 -10.68 0.06 6.04
C ALA A 147 -9.93 1.01 5.11
N VAL A 148 -8.84 1.57 5.61
CA VAL A 148 -7.91 2.38 4.83
C VAL A 148 -6.49 1.90 5.04
N GLY A 149 -5.74 1.80 3.94
CA GLY A 149 -4.30 1.60 3.92
C GLY A 149 -3.58 2.88 3.51
N TYR A 150 -2.67 3.35 4.35
CA TYR A 150 -1.83 4.53 4.11
C TYR A 150 -0.44 4.12 3.66
N GLY A 151 0.00 4.62 2.51
CA GLY A 151 1.32 4.35 1.95
C GLY A 151 1.99 5.61 1.42
N ASN A 152 3.29 5.75 1.61
CA ASN A 152 4.05 6.82 0.98
C ASN A 152 4.55 6.30 -0.38
N LEU A 153 3.74 6.42 -1.43
CA LEU A 153 4.07 5.84 -2.74
C LEU A 153 5.06 6.63 -3.60
N ASN A 154 5.45 7.82 -3.14
CA ASN A 154 6.29 8.74 -3.89
C ASN A 154 7.67 8.98 -3.25
N ALA A 155 8.02 8.24 -2.18
CA ALA A 155 9.26 8.44 -1.40
C ALA A 155 9.45 9.85 -0.87
N SER A 156 8.38 10.66 -0.81
CA SER A 156 8.52 12.02 -0.32
C SER A 156 8.97 11.97 1.14
N GLY A 157 9.73 12.97 1.61
CA GLY A 157 10.07 13.07 3.03
C GLY A 157 8.84 13.24 3.94
N ALA A 158 7.67 13.46 3.35
CA ALA A 158 6.41 13.66 4.04
C ALA A 158 5.73 12.32 4.37
N THR A 159 5.34 12.15 5.62
CA THR A 159 4.69 10.93 6.14
C THR A 159 3.41 11.26 6.89
N GLY A 160 2.82 12.43 6.65
CA GLY A 160 1.54 12.84 7.22
C GLY A 160 0.36 12.26 6.47
N ALA A 161 -0.84 12.33 7.07
CA ALA A 161 -2.07 11.80 6.46
C ALA A 161 -2.32 12.38 5.05
N GLY A 162 -2.17 13.70 4.87
CA GLY A 162 -2.40 14.39 3.60
C GLY A 162 -1.32 14.14 2.52
N ASP A 163 -0.13 13.68 2.92
CA ASP A 163 0.97 13.44 1.99
C ASP A 163 1.08 11.98 1.54
N THR A 164 0.29 11.11 2.15
CA THR A 164 0.31 9.67 1.91
C THR A 164 -0.83 9.25 0.98
N THR A 165 -0.54 8.33 0.07
CA THR A 165 -1.55 7.71 -0.77
C THR A 165 -2.43 6.80 0.07
N GLN A 166 -3.75 6.98 -0.05
CA GLN A 166 -4.74 6.27 0.75
C GLN A 166 -5.53 5.31 -0.13
N TYR A 167 -5.64 4.07 0.32
CA TYR A 167 -6.40 3.00 -0.33
C TYR A 167 -7.57 2.60 0.54
N TYR A 168 -8.78 2.68 0.00
CA TYR A 168 -10.00 2.39 0.75
C TYR A 168 -10.60 1.06 0.36
N LEU A 169 -11.22 0.38 1.32
CA LEU A 169 -12.11 -0.75 1.06
C LEU A 169 -13.26 -0.70 2.07
N SER A 170 -14.48 -0.95 1.61
CA SER A 170 -15.68 -0.95 2.44
C SER A 170 -16.64 -2.02 1.95
N ASN A 171 -17.51 -2.52 2.82
CA ASN A 171 -18.60 -3.41 2.38
C ASN A 171 -19.67 -2.69 1.54
N SER A 172 -19.75 -1.37 1.64
CA SER A 172 -20.74 -0.53 0.97
C SER A 172 -20.30 -0.08 -0.41
N GLN A 173 -18.98 -0.06 -0.64
CA GLN A 173 -18.36 0.25 -1.93
C GLN A 173 -17.29 -0.81 -2.18
N ASN A 174 -17.60 -1.80 -3.03
CA ASN A 174 -16.66 -2.86 -3.42
C ASN A 174 -15.56 -2.34 -4.38
N VAL A 175 -15.28 -1.03 -4.37
CA VAL A 175 -14.33 -0.34 -5.23
C VAL A 175 -13.19 0.15 -4.37
N MET A 176 -11.98 -0.31 -4.68
CA MET A 176 -10.76 0.20 -4.08
C MET A 176 -10.45 1.58 -4.65
N GLY A 177 -10.87 2.63 -3.93
CA GLY A 177 -10.61 4.01 -4.29
C GLY A 177 -9.21 4.45 -3.85
N VAL A 178 -8.54 5.22 -4.70
CA VAL A 178 -7.35 5.98 -4.33
C VAL A 178 -7.76 7.44 -4.21
N VAL A 179 -7.63 8.01 -3.01
CA VAL A 179 -7.72 9.46 -2.84
C VAL A 179 -6.31 9.94 -2.55
N ASN A 180 -5.71 10.64 -3.52
CA ASN A 180 -4.57 11.50 -3.26
C ASN A 180 -5.17 12.86 -2.90
N GLU A 181 -5.20 13.21 -1.61
CA GLU A 181 -5.57 14.55 -1.19
C GLU A 181 -4.35 15.48 -1.39
N GLY A 182 -4.05 15.78 -2.65
CA GLY A 182 -2.98 16.66 -3.05
C GLY A 182 -3.47 17.66 -4.09
N ASN A 183 -4.16 18.70 -3.64
CA ASN A 183 -4.15 20.02 -4.27
C ASN A 183 -4.20 21.11 -3.20
#